data_AF-A0A662EW24-F1
#
_entry.id   AF-A0A662EW24-F1
#
_cell.length_a   1.000
_cell.length_b   1.000
_cell.length_c   1.000
_cell.angle_alpha   90.00
_cell.angle_beta   90.00
_cell.angle_gamma   90.00
#
_symmetry.space_group_name_H-M   'P 1'
#
loop_
_entity.id
_entity.type
_entity.pdbx_description
1 polymer ?
#
loop_
_entity_poly.entity_id
_entity_poly.type
_entity_poly.pdbx_seq_one_letter_code
_entity_poly.pdbx_strand_id
1 'polypeptide(L)'
;MVPFSKVLYIERDDFMENPVPKFYRLAPGREVRLRYAYFIRCTDVVKDEAGNIVEIHATYDPATRGGDAPDGRKVKATLHWVSAAHAIEAEVRLYDRLFKAKNPLQVEDGKDWLDNLNPESLVVLTGCKLEPSLAEVSPGDRFQFERVGYFCVDPDSKPGKPVFNRTATLRDTWAKIKKRQGS
;
A
#
# COMPACT_ATOMS: atom_id res chain seq x y z
N MET A 1 -9.82 12.94 -12.05
CA MET A 1 -10.15 11.59 -12.57
C MET A 1 -8.87 10.77 -12.56
N VAL A 2 -8.88 9.54 -12.06
CA VAL A 2 -7.66 8.69 -12.01
C VAL A 2 -7.45 8.03 -13.38
N PRO A 3 -6.30 8.26 -14.06
CA PRO A 3 -6.03 7.64 -15.36
C PRO A 3 -5.90 6.12 -15.24
N PHE A 4 -6.52 5.37 -16.16
CA PHE A 4 -6.37 3.92 -16.29
C PHE A 4 -5.53 3.59 -17.52
N SER A 5 -4.60 2.64 -17.40
CA SER A 5 -3.71 2.24 -18.49
C SER A 5 -3.43 0.74 -18.46
N LYS A 6 -2.75 0.23 -19.51
CA LYS A 6 -2.33 -1.17 -19.60
C LYS A 6 -1.42 -1.61 -18.45
N VAL A 7 -0.50 -0.75 -18.02
CA VAL A 7 0.46 -1.03 -16.94
C VAL A 7 0.07 -0.26 -15.70
N LEU A 8 -0.08 -0.96 -14.57
CA LEU A 8 -0.52 -0.42 -13.30
C LEU A 8 0.44 -0.87 -12.19
N TYR A 9 0.58 -0.06 -11.15
CA TYR A 9 1.18 -0.46 -9.88
C TYR A 9 0.10 -0.79 -8.86
N ILE A 10 0.32 -1.86 -8.09
CA ILE A 10 -0.45 -2.26 -6.91
C ILE A 10 0.54 -2.52 -5.77
N GLU A 11 0.07 -2.60 -4.52
CA GLU A 11 0.95 -2.98 -3.42
C GLU A 11 1.47 -4.40 -3.58
N ARG A 12 2.72 -4.60 -3.16
CA ARG A 12 3.31 -5.94 -3.09
C ARG A 12 2.46 -6.90 -2.27
N ASP A 13 1.94 -6.41 -1.14
CA ASP A 13 1.14 -7.19 -0.19
C ASP A 13 -0.26 -7.53 -0.71
N ASP A 14 -0.66 -7.00 -1.87
CA ASP A 14 -1.95 -7.30 -2.49
C ASP A 14 -1.93 -8.51 -3.42
N PHE A 15 -0.76 -9.12 -3.62
CA PHE A 15 -0.61 -10.34 -4.37
C PHE A 15 -0.01 -11.47 -3.53
N MET A 16 -0.52 -12.68 -3.71
CA MET A 16 0.08 -13.88 -3.12
C MET A 16 -0.11 -15.05 -4.08
N GLU A 17 1.00 -15.63 -4.55
CA GLU A 17 0.97 -16.76 -5.49
C GLU A 17 0.33 -18.00 -4.86
N ASN A 18 0.68 -18.29 -3.61
CA ASN A 18 0.12 -19.36 -2.80
C ASN A 18 -0.71 -18.76 -1.65
N PRO A 19 -1.97 -18.37 -1.92
CA PRO A 19 -2.77 -17.61 -0.97
C PRO A 19 -3.20 -18.43 0.25
N VAL A 20 -2.86 -17.94 1.44
CA VAL A 20 -3.34 -18.51 2.72
C VAL A 20 -4.87 -18.36 2.90
N PRO A 21 -5.51 -19.17 3.76
CA PRO A 21 -6.92 -18.99 4.09
C PRO A 21 -7.23 -17.54 4.50
N LYS A 22 -8.39 -17.03 4.06
CA LYS A 22 -8.86 -15.64 4.28
C LYS A 22 -8.04 -14.54 3.58
N PHE A 23 -7.04 -14.89 2.76
CA PHE A 23 -6.46 -13.94 1.81
C PHE A 23 -7.40 -13.79 0.60
N TYR A 24 -8.07 -12.65 0.47
CA TYR A 24 -9.08 -12.40 -0.58
C TYR A 24 -8.58 -11.52 -1.73
N ARG A 25 -7.32 -11.09 -1.67
CA ARG A 25 -6.69 -10.22 -2.66
C ARG A 25 -6.21 -11.03 -3.86
N LEU A 26 -5.39 -10.43 -4.72
CA LEU A 26 -5.05 -11.01 -6.01
C LEU A 26 -4.16 -12.25 -5.84
N ALA A 27 -4.46 -13.30 -6.60
CA ALA A 27 -3.69 -14.54 -6.67
C ALA A 27 -3.91 -15.17 -8.05
N PRO A 28 -3.09 -16.12 -8.50
CA PRO A 28 -3.29 -16.81 -9.78
C PRO A 28 -4.73 -17.31 -9.96
N GLY A 29 -5.34 -16.95 -11.07
CA GLY A 29 -6.73 -17.32 -11.41
C GLY A 29 -7.82 -16.60 -10.61
N ARG A 30 -7.49 -15.75 -9.64
CA ARG A 30 -8.47 -14.99 -8.85
C ARG A 30 -8.78 -13.63 -9.45
N GLU A 31 -10.03 -13.23 -9.28
CA GLU A 31 -10.55 -11.93 -9.70
C GLU A 31 -10.73 -10.99 -8.50
N VAL A 32 -10.34 -9.73 -8.68
CA VAL A 32 -10.47 -8.64 -7.67
C VAL A 32 -10.94 -7.36 -8.34
N ARG A 33 -11.43 -6.40 -7.55
CA ARG A 33 -11.76 -5.06 -8.05
C ARG A 33 -10.57 -4.12 -7.90
N LEU A 34 -10.31 -3.33 -8.92
CA LEU A 34 -9.52 -2.10 -8.80
C LEU A 34 -10.45 -0.96 -8.39
N ARG A 35 -10.09 -0.23 -7.32
CA ARG A 35 -10.91 0.87 -6.76
C ARG A 35 -11.27 1.87 -7.86
N TYR A 36 -12.56 2.19 -7.97
CA TYR A 36 -13.14 3.07 -9.01
C TYR A 36 -12.91 2.64 -10.48
N ALA A 37 -12.46 1.41 -10.72
CA ALA A 37 -12.18 0.89 -12.05
C ALA A 37 -12.85 -0.48 -12.25
N TYR A 38 -12.13 -1.41 -12.87
CA TYR A 38 -12.63 -2.68 -13.38
C TYR A 38 -12.31 -3.85 -12.45
N PHE A 39 -12.93 -5.00 -12.72
CA PHE A 39 -12.44 -6.29 -12.28
C PHE A 39 -11.21 -6.68 -13.09
N ILE A 40 -10.23 -7.27 -12.41
CA ILE A 40 -9.04 -7.86 -13.02
C ILE A 40 -8.86 -9.29 -12.53
N ARG A 41 -8.36 -10.17 -13.40
CA ARG A 41 -8.02 -11.55 -13.06
C ARG A 41 -6.57 -11.82 -13.40
N CYS A 42 -5.80 -12.31 -12.42
CA CYS A 42 -4.41 -12.73 -12.67
C CYS A 42 -4.39 -13.97 -13.56
N THR A 43 -3.62 -13.89 -14.66
CA THR A 43 -3.44 -14.96 -15.63
C THR A 43 -2.04 -15.55 -15.60
N ASP A 44 -1.03 -14.75 -15.28
CA ASP A 44 0.36 -15.20 -15.23
C ASP A 44 1.23 -14.36 -14.27
N VAL A 45 2.38 -14.91 -13.86
CA VAL A 45 3.29 -14.32 -12.88
C VAL A 45 4.73 -14.43 -13.38
N VAL A 46 5.38 -13.29 -13.59
CA VAL A 46 6.78 -13.24 -14.02
C VAL A 46 7.68 -13.08 -12.81
N LYS A 47 8.76 -13.87 -12.75
CA LYS A 47 9.76 -13.83 -11.68
C LYS A 47 11.15 -13.56 -12.23
N ASP A 48 11.99 -12.94 -11.42
CA ASP A 48 13.42 -12.83 -11.68
C ASP A 48 14.17 -14.14 -11.37
N GLU A 49 15.48 -14.15 -11.60
CA GLU A 49 16.36 -15.31 -11.35
C GLU A 49 16.41 -15.72 -9.87
N ALA A 50 16.15 -14.80 -8.94
CA ALA A 50 16.08 -15.06 -7.52
C ALA A 50 14.69 -15.54 -7.05
N GLY A 51 13.73 -15.65 -7.98
CA GLY A 51 12.36 -16.08 -7.71
C GLY A 51 11.45 -14.96 -7.18
N ASN A 52 11.88 -13.70 -7.18
CA ASN A 52 11.03 -12.57 -6.81
C ASN A 52 10.05 -12.27 -7.94
N ILE A 53 8.78 -12.14 -7.60
CA ILE A 53 7.76 -11.71 -8.57
C ILE A 53 8.03 -10.27 -8.98
N VAL A 54 8.22 -10.03 -10.28
CA VAL A 54 8.50 -8.70 -10.86
C VAL A 54 7.30 -8.15 -11.63
N GLU A 55 6.46 -9.02 -12.19
CA GLU A 55 5.25 -8.62 -12.91
C GLU A 55 4.10 -9.59 -12.66
N ILE A 56 2.88 -9.06 -12.72
CA ILE A 56 1.64 -9.83 -12.71
C ILE A 56 0.89 -9.49 -13.98
N HIS A 57 0.66 -10.49 -14.83
CA HIS A 57 -0.15 -10.30 -16.02
C HIS A 57 -1.60 -10.63 -15.67
N ALA A 58 -2.50 -9.78 -16.11
CA ALA A 58 -3.92 -9.90 -15.82
C ALA A 58 -4.76 -9.48 -17.02
N THR A 59 -5.94 -10.07 -17.11
CA THR A 59 -7.02 -9.55 -17.94
C THR A 59 -7.89 -8.63 -17.11
N TYR A 60 -8.61 -7.71 -17.76
CA TYR A 60 -9.63 -6.90 -17.12
C TYR A 60 -10.95 -7.04 -17.86
N ASP A 61 -12.07 -6.80 -17.17
CA ASP A 61 -13.40 -6.79 -17.77
C ASP A 61 -13.90 -5.35 -17.97
N PRO A 62 -13.98 -4.84 -19.22
CA PRO A 62 -14.48 -3.51 -19.52
C PRO A 62 -15.90 -3.22 -19.03
N ALA A 63 -16.74 -4.25 -18.88
CA ALA A 63 -18.14 -4.11 -18.49
C ALA A 63 -18.35 -3.85 -16.98
N THR A 64 -17.29 -3.90 -16.18
CA THR A 64 -17.37 -3.87 -14.70
C THR A 64 -16.96 -2.52 -14.08
N ARG A 65 -16.83 -1.49 -14.91
CA ARG A 65 -16.38 -0.16 -14.46
C ARG A 65 -17.34 0.44 -13.44
N GLY A 66 -16.81 0.87 -12.30
CA GLY A 66 -17.48 1.84 -11.42
C GLY A 66 -18.67 1.32 -10.59
N GLY A 67 -19.04 0.04 -10.68
CA GLY A 67 -20.16 -0.52 -9.93
C GLY A 67 -20.28 -2.03 -10.13
N ASP A 68 -21.38 -2.63 -9.72
CA ASP A 68 -21.61 -4.07 -9.82
C ASP A 68 -21.42 -4.61 -11.23
N ALA A 69 -20.95 -5.86 -11.33
CA ALA A 69 -20.80 -6.50 -12.63
C ALA A 69 -22.19 -6.80 -13.25
N PRO A 70 -22.38 -6.61 -14.56
CA PRO A 70 -23.67 -6.83 -15.22
C PRO A 70 -24.20 -8.27 -15.10
N ASP A 71 -23.29 -9.25 -14.99
CA ASP A 71 -23.59 -10.66 -14.79
C ASP A 71 -23.83 -11.03 -13.32
N GLY A 72 -23.79 -10.05 -12.40
CA GLY A 72 -24.05 -10.21 -10.98
C GLY A 72 -22.91 -10.81 -10.17
N ARG A 73 -21.76 -11.14 -10.79
CA ARG A 73 -20.64 -11.74 -10.06
C ARG A 73 -20.02 -10.75 -9.07
N LYS A 74 -19.60 -11.27 -7.92
CA LYS A 74 -19.02 -10.47 -6.82
C LYS A 74 -17.59 -10.91 -6.54
N VAL A 75 -16.72 -9.94 -6.34
CA VAL A 75 -15.34 -10.15 -5.88
C VAL A 75 -15.22 -9.89 -4.39
N LYS A 76 -14.24 -10.53 -3.75
CA LYS A 76 -14.07 -10.48 -2.28
C LYS A 76 -13.14 -9.37 -1.80
N ALA A 77 -12.41 -8.70 -2.70
CA ALA A 77 -11.50 -7.62 -2.36
C ALA A 77 -11.51 -6.50 -3.40
N THR A 78 -11.23 -5.29 -2.92
CA THR A 78 -10.96 -4.11 -3.75
C THR A 78 -9.56 -3.59 -3.40
N LEU A 79 -8.73 -3.40 -4.42
CA LEU A 79 -7.35 -2.93 -4.30
C LEU A 79 -7.27 -1.47 -4.75
N HIS A 80 -6.40 -0.67 -4.10
CA HIS A 80 -5.95 0.58 -4.69
C HIS A 80 -4.87 0.29 -5.72
N TRP A 81 -4.64 1.24 -6.62
CA TRP A 81 -3.74 1.10 -7.76
C TRP A 81 -3.43 2.48 -8.31
N VAL A 82 -2.35 2.58 -9.09
CA VAL A 82 -2.02 3.78 -9.89
C VAL A 82 -1.57 3.37 -11.28
N SER A 83 -1.83 4.23 -12.28
CA SER A 83 -1.35 4.01 -13.64
C SER A 83 0.15 4.28 -13.74
N ALA A 84 0.93 3.32 -14.24
CA ALA A 84 2.38 3.45 -14.32
C ALA A 84 2.82 4.61 -15.23
N ALA A 85 2.08 4.89 -16.30
CA ALA A 85 2.38 5.96 -17.25
C ALA A 85 2.08 7.37 -16.72
N HIS A 86 1.25 7.49 -15.68
CA HIS A 86 0.79 8.77 -15.14
C HIS A 86 1.16 8.97 -13.67
N ALA A 87 1.73 7.95 -13.03
CA ALA A 87 2.10 8.02 -11.62
C ALA A 87 3.27 8.99 -11.44
N ILE A 88 3.20 9.77 -10.37
CA ILE A 88 4.33 10.58 -9.91
C ILE A 88 5.14 9.80 -8.88
N GLU A 89 6.40 10.18 -8.74
CA GLU A 89 7.27 9.66 -7.69
C GLU A 89 7.22 10.55 -6.46
N ALA A 90 7.25 9.92 -5.28
CA ALA A 90 7.29 10.61 -4.00
C ALA A 90 8.18 9.89 -3.00
N GLU A 91 8.64 10.65 -2.01
CA GLU A 91 9.15 10.10 -0.76
C GLU A 91 7.98 9.95 0.22
N VAL A 92 7.92 8.82 0.90
CA VAL A 92 6.90 8.54 1.92
C VAL A 92 7.59 8.14 3.22
N ARG A 93 7.37 8.93 4.27
CA ARG A 93 7.91 8.73 5.61
C ARG A 93 6.86 8.05 6.48
N LEU A 94 7.12 6.78 6.79
CA LEU A 94 6.26 5.97 7.65
C LEU A 94 6.71 6.13 9.10
N TYR A 95 6.03 7.01 9.82
CA TYR A 95 6.23 7.14 11.27
C TYR A 95 5.51 6.03 12.05
N ASP A 96 6.13 5.61 13.15
CA ASP A 96 5.56 4.80 14.22
C ASP A 96 6.02 5.37 15.58
N ARG A 97 5.65 4.71 16.67
CA ARG A 97 6.04 5.08 18.03
C ARG A 97 7.56 5.18 18.13
N LEU A 98 8.05 6.28 18.72
CA LEU A 98 9.47 6.51 18.96
C LEU A 98 10.11 5.46 19.87
N PHE A 99 9.33 4.91 20.81
CA PHE A 99 9.79 3.91 21.76
C PHE A 99 8.98 2.63 21.66
N LYS A 100 9.64 1.48 21.87
CA LYS A 100 8.98 0.17 21.96
C LYS A 100 8.28 -0.02 23.30
N ALA A 101 8.90 0.49 24.37
CA ALA A 101 8.40 0.37 25.73
C ALA A 101 7.20 1.29 25.97
N LYS A 102 6.22 0.82 26.75
CA LYS A 102 5.08 1.64 27.18
C LYS A 102 5.53 2.79 28.09
N ASN A 103 6.53 2.54 28.94
CA ASN A 103 7.21 3.55 29.73
C ASN A 103 8.71 3.53 29.37
N PRO A 104 9.19 4.45 28.53
CA PRO A 104 10.58 4.43 28.06
C PRO A 104 11.60 4.73 29.17
N LEU A 105 11.17 5.37 30.27
CA LEU A 105 12.02 5.68 31.43
C LEU A 105 12.17 4.48 32.39
N GLN A 106 11.38 3.43 32.21
CA GLN A 106 11.52 2.20 32.97
C GLN A 106 12.56 1.31 32.28
N VAL A 107 13.79 1.39 32.76
CA VAL A 107 14.94 0.64 32.24
C VAL A 107 15.48 -0.30 33.32
N GLU A 108 16.08 -1.40 32.90
CA GLU A 108 16.83 -2.30 33.80
C GLU A 108 18.13 -1.62 34.25
N ASP A 109 18.66 -2.02 35.41
CA ASP A 109 19.93 -1.50 35.90
C ASP A 109 21.04 -1.69 34.85
N GLY A 110 21.73 -0.59 34.52
CA GLY A 110 22.78 -0.56 33.51
C GLY A 110 22.30 -0.31 32.07
N LYS A 111 21.00 -0.07 31.83
CA LYS A 111 20.46 0.37 30.54
C LYS A 111 20.04 1.84 30.53
N ASP A 112 20.00 2.42 29.34
CA ASP A 112 19.54 3.80 29.09
C ASP A 112 18.12 3.77 28.46
N TRP A 113 17.32 4.83 28.64
CA TRP A 113 16.03 4.98 27.96
C TRP A 113 16.18 5.03 26.44
N LEU A 114 17.37 5.42 25.95
CA LEU A 114 17.72 5.34 24.54
C LEU A 114 17.71 3.89 24.01
N ASP A 115 17.97 2.89 24.86
CA ASP A 115 17.89 1.48 24.47
C ASP A 115 16.44 1.05 24.14
N ASN A 116 15.45 1.81 24.61
CA ASN A 116 14.04 1.59 24.31
C ASN A 116 13.59 2.23 22.98
N LEU A 117 14.48 2.91 22.24
CA LEU A 117 14.17 3.49 20.93
C LEU A 117 13.69 2.41 19.96
N ASN A 118 12.66 2.76 19.19
CA ASN A 118 12.17 1.94 18.11
C ASN A 118 12.98 2.26 16.84
N PRO A 119 13.83 1.36 16.34
CA PRO A 119 14.56 1.60 15.09
C PRO A 119 13.62 1.71 13.89
N GLU A 120 12.37 1.24 14.01
CA GLU A 120 11.32 1.38 13.00
C GLU A 120 10.40 2.59 13.26
N SER A 121 10.77 3.52 14.15
CA SER A 121 9.97 4.73 14.42
C SER A 121 9.83 5.62 13.20
N LEU A 122 10.75 5.51 12.24
CA LEU A 122 10.71 6.15 10.94
C LEU A 122 11.29 5.20 9.89
N VAL A 123 10.48 4.86 8.90
CA VAL A 123 10.93 4.19 7.67
C VAL A 123 10.71 5.14 6.51
N VAL A 124 11.77 5.48 5.79
CA VAL A 124 11.70 6.33 4.59
C VAL A 124 11.63 5.45 3.36
N LEU A 125 10.55 5.60 2.59
CA LEU A 125 10.37 4.92 1.30
C LEU A 125 10.59 5.93 0.18
N THR A 126 11.43 5.58 -0.78
CA THR A 126 11.72 6.39 -1.97
C THR A 126 11.14 5.74 -3.21
N GLY A 127 10.73 6.55 -4.19
CA GLY A 127 10.19 6.04 -5.47
C GLY A 127 8.78 5.47 -5.35
N CYS A 128 8.04 5.83 -4.29
CA CYS A 128 6.63 5.49 -4.16
C CYS A 128 5.84 6.10 -5.32
N LYS A 129 4.89 5.34 -5.87
CA LYS A 129 4.09 5.74 -7.02
C LYS A 129 2.73 6.27 -6.56
N LEU A 130 2.44 7.53 -6.85
CA LEU A 130 1.20 8.20 -6.45
C LEU A 130 0.37 8.63 -7.67
N GLU A 131 -0.93 8.86 -7.47
CA GLU A 131 -1.79 9.38 -8.53
C GLU A 131 -1.43 10.82 -8.92
N PRO A 132 -1.62 11.21 -10.20
CA PRO A 132 -1.17 12.52 -10.71
C PRO A 132 -1.84 13.73 -10.05
N SER A 133 -3.02 13.57 -9.43
CA SER A 133 -3.67 14.62 -8.64
C SER A 133 -2.83 15.09 -7.46
N LEU A 134 -1.84 14.31 -7.03
CA LEU A 134 -0.94 14.66 -5.93
C LEU A 134 0.33 15.40 -6.40
N ALA A 135 0.41 15.81 -7.67
CA ALA A 135 1.59 16.50 -8.23
C ALA A 135 1.71 17.96 -7.73
N GLU A 136 0.57 18.62 -7.50
CA GLU A 136 0.48 20.03 -7.13
C GLU A 136 -0.08 20.20 -5.72
N VAL A 137 0.62 19.62 -4.75
CA VAL A 137 0.24 19.67 -3.34
C VAL A 137 1.04 20.72 -2.57
N SER A 138 0.43 21.28 -1.52
CA SER A 138 1.06 22.26 -0.65
C SER A 138 1.45 21.65 0.70
N PRO A 139 2.55 22.10 1.34
CA PRO A 139 2.89 21.68 2.69
C PRO A 139 1.71 21.82 3.67
N GLY A 140 1.46 20.76 4.45
CA GLY A 140 0.35 20.70 5.39
C GLY A 140 -0.97 20.16 4.83
N ASP A 141 -1.11 20.01 3.50
CA ASP A 141 -2.25 19.32 2.89
C ASP A 141 -2.37 17.89 3.43
N ARG A 142 -3.60 17.38 3.51
CA ARG A 142 -3.91 16.10 4.18
C ARG A 142 -4.71 15.19 3.27
N PHE A 143 -4.33 13.93 3.24
CA PHE A 143 -4.93 12.93 2.37
C PHE A 143 -5.12 11.61 3.12
N GLN A 144 -6.15 10.87 2.75
CA GLN A 144 -6.21 9.46 3.05
C GLN A 144 -5.67 8.70 1.84
N PHE A 145 -4.52 8.06 1.98
CA PHE A 145 -4.07 7.09 1.00
C PHE A 145 -4.89 5.81 1.23
N GLU A 146 -5.73 5.49 0.25
CA GLU A 146 -6.71 4.41 0.33
C GLU A 146 -6.04 3.11 0.79
N ARG A 147 -6.63 2.46 1.80
CA ARG A 147 -6.14 1.22 2.44
C ARG A 147 -4.77 1.30 3.13
N VAL A 148 -4.05 2.41 3.05
CA VAL A 148 -2.72 2.57 3.65
C VAL A 148 -2.80 3.37 4.96
N GLY A 149 -3.35 4.59 4.94
CA GLY A 149 -3.26 5.49 6.09
C GLY A 149 -3.67 6.92 5.78
N TYR A 150 -3.57 7.75 6.81
CA TYR A 150 -3.66 9.21 6.69
C TYR A 150 -2.27 9.80 6.59
N PHE A 151 -2.10 10.71 5.62
CA PHE A 151 -0.84 11.33 5.30
C PHE A 151 -0.99 12.85 5.23
N CYS A 152 0.09 13.56 5.55
CA CYS A 152 0.21 14.99 5.27
C CYS A 152 1.46 15.29 4.46
N VAL A 153 1.43 16.38 3.70
CA VAL A 153 2.57 16.85 2.92
C VAL A 153 3.58 17.50 3.86
N ASP A 154 4.81 17.00 3.82
CA ASP A 154 5.92 17.49 4.64
C ASP A 154 6.47 18.82 4.06
N PRO A 155 6.91 19.78 4.91
CA PRO A 155 7.56 21.01 4.48
C PRO A 155 8.82 20.83 3.60
N ASP A 156 9.47 19.67 3.65
CA ASP A 156 10.61 19.33 2.80
C ASP A 156 10.22 19.08 1.34
N SER A 157 8.93 19.05 1.03
CA SER A 157 8.40 18.89 -0.32
C SER A 157 8.89 19.99 -1.25
N LYS A 158 9.26 19.61 -2.47
CA LYS A 158 9.68 20.52 -3.54
C LYS A 158 8.82 20.32 -4.79
N PRO A 159 8.74 21.30 -5.71
CA PRO A 159 8.07 21.11 -6.99
C PRO A 159 8.57 19.84 -7.69
N GLY A 160 7.63 18.94 -8.02
CA GLY A 160 7.92 17.64 -8.65
C GLY A 160 8.54 16.57 -7.75
N LYS A 161 8.76 16.86 -6.45
CA LYS A 161 9.31 15.93 -5.45
C LYS A 161 8.54 16.07 -4.14
N PRO A 162 7.26 15.66 -4.10
CA PRO A 162 6.47 15.73 -2.88
C PRO A 162 6.97 14.69 -1.86
N VAL A 163 6.89 15.06 -0.59
CA VAL A 163 7.24 14.23 0.56
C VAL A 163 6.00 14.10 1.43
N PHE A 164 5.64 12.87 1.80
CA PHE A 164 4.44 12.60 2.59
C PHE A 164 4.79 11.92 3.91
N ASN A 165 4.26 12.43 5.01
CA ASN A 165 4.38 11.83 6.34
C ASN A 165 3.12 11.06 6.69
N ARG A 166 3.26 9.80 7.10
CA ARG A 166 2.12 9.05 7.65
C ARG A 166 1.74 9.62 9.01
N THR A 167 0.61 10.31 9.08
CA THR A 167 0.03 10.84 10.31
C THR A 167 -0.55 9.73 11.19
N ALA A 168 -1.28 8.79 10.58
CA ALA A 168 -1.89 7.67 11.30
C ALA A 168 -2.15 6.47 10.36
N THR A 169 -2.04 5.27 10.89
CA THR A 169 -2.47 4.05 10.19
C THR A 169 -3.98 3.91 10.19
N LEU A 170 -4.55 3.28 9.17
CA LEU A 170 -5.92 2.79 9.25
C LEU A 170 -6.03 1.66 10.30
N ARG A 171 -7.25 1.38 10.75
CA ARG A 171 -7.50 0.25 11.64
C ARG A 171 -7.30 -1.06 10.86
N ASP A 172 -6.13 -1.68 11.01
CA ASP A 172 -5.80 -2.93 10.33
C ASP A 172 -6.19 -4.16 11.17
N THR A 173 -7.19 -4.89 10.70
CA THR A 173 -7.63 -6.19 11.26
C THR A 173 -6.82 -7.36 10.69
N TRP A 174 -6.27 -7.25 9.47
CA TRP A 174 -5.53 -8.32 8.81
C TRP A 174 -4.11 -8.47 9.38
N ALA A 175 -3.38 -7.39 9.63
CA ALA A 175 -2.08 -7.46 10.30
C ALA A 175 -2.18 -8.19 11.66
N LYS A 176 -3.30 -8.03 12.38
CA LYS A 176 -3.59 -8.77 13.62
C LYS A 176 -3.81 -10.27 13.40
N ILE A 177 -4.44 -10.66 12.28
CA ILE A 177 -4.62 -12.07 11.89
C ILE A 177 -3.28 -12.69 11.49
N LYS A 178 -2.46 -11.99 10.69
CA LYS A 178 -1.12 -12.45 10.30
C LYS A 178 -0.20 -12.66 11.52
N LYS A 179 -0.20 -11.72 12.48
CA LYS A 179 0.52 -11.89 13.76
C LYS A 179 0.05 -13.08 14.58
N ARG A 180 -1.22 -13.48 14.48
CA ARG A 180 -1.79 -14.65 15.18
C ARG A 180 -1.51 -15.98 14.47
N GLN A 181 -1.24 -15.97 13.16
CA GLN A 181 -0.95 -17.15 12.36
C GLN A 181 0.56 -17.42 12.22
N GLY A 182 1.40 -16.44 12.55
CA GLY A 182 2.86 -16.56 12.57
C GLY A 182 3.43 -16.89 13.96
N SER A 183 2.77 -17.81 14.69
CA SER A 183 3.28 -18.40 15.94
C SER A 183 3.18 -19.92 15.84
#